data_AF-A0A8J3E6W0-F1
#
_entry.id   AF-A0A8J3E6W0-F1
#
_cell.length_a   1.000
_cell.length_b   1.000
_cell.length_c   1.000
_cell.angle_alpha   90.00
_cell.angle_beta   90.00
_cell.angle_gamma   90.00
#
_symmetry.space_group_name_H-M   'P 1'
#
loop_
_entity.id
_entity.type
_entity.pdbx_description
1 polymer ?
#
loop_
_entity_poly.entity_id
_entity_poly.type
_entity_poly.pdbx_seq_one_letter_code
_entity_poly.pdbx_strand_id
1 'polypeptide(L)'
;MIKGALVLPLALAFLNGCSSLPDWIAPASTQAPAASKSAAPPRQVASVANSVDNPTQNQLMSLPKRQQAAILAEAVGHGCQGVSPYFMGIGDDGSAIWSIRCARGHAWAVSISPGPAGDTTVKRCTSFAAETHLSCFSKF
;
A
#
# COMPACT_ATOMS: atom_id res chain seq x y z
N MET A 1 2.72 47.80 8.67
CA MET A 1 2.42 47.89 7.23
C MET A 1 2.15 46.47 6.72
N ILE A 2 0.89 46.10 6.55
CA ILE A 2 0.46 44.75 6.15
C ILE A 2 -0.35 44.92 4.86
N LYS A 3 0.19 44.46 3.74
CA LYS A 3 -0.42 44.35 2.40
C LYS A 3 0.05 42.99 1.87
N GLY A 4 -0.77 42.10 1.33
CA GLY A 4 -2.20 42.08 1.11
C GLY A 4 -2.58 40.64 0.77
N ALA A 5 -3.82 40.27 1.05
CA ALA A 5 -4.43 39.06 0.55
C ALA A 5 -4.65 39.19 -0.96
N LEU A 6 -4.20 38.20 -1.74
CA LEU A 6 -4.60 38.04 -3.12
C LEU A 6 -5.39 36.73 -3.24
N VAL A 7 -6.70 36.88 -3.32
CA VAL A 7 -7.66 35.85 -3.72
C VAL A 7 -7.50 35.67 -5.22
N LEU A 8 -7.19 34.45 -5.69
CA LEU A 8 -7.24 34.09 -7.11
C LEU A 8 -8.49 33.23 -7.40
N PRO A 9 -9.15 33.44 -8.56
CA PRO A 9 -10.53 33.02 -8.78
C PRO A 9 -10.67 31.58 -9.32
N LEU A 10 -11.87 31.03 -9.07
CA LEU A 10 -12.51 29.95 -9.81
C LEU A 10 -12.44 30.20 -11.33
N ALA A 11 -12.00 29.21 -12.10
CA ALA A 11 -12.27 29.12 -13.52
C ALA A 11 -12.84 27.72 -13.84
N LEU A 12 -14.16 27.70 -14.07
CA LEU A 12 -14.91 26.58 -14.60
C LEU A 12 -14.82 26.53 -16.12
N ALA A 13 -15.00 25.31 -16.63
CA ALA A 13 -15.37 24.92 -18.00
C ALA A 13 -14.26 24.86 -19.05
N PHE A 14 -14.04 23.67 -19.61
CA PHE A 14 -14.23 23.40 -21.03
C PHE A 14 -14.70 21.95 -21.25
N LEU A 15 -15.98 21.82 -21.60
CA LEU A 15 -16.57 20.65 -22.24
C LEU A 15 -16.21 20.74 -23.74
N ASN A 16 -15.41 19.79 -24.23
CA ASN A 16 -15.19 19.50 -25.65
C ASN A 16 -15.22 17.96 -25.75
N GLY A 17 -15.94 17.29 -26.64
CA GLY A 17 -16.84 17.70 -27.70
C GLY A 17 -17.48 16.40 -28.22
N CYS A 18 -18.79 16.45 -28.43
CA CYS A 18 -19.55 15.39 -29.08
C CYS A 18 -19.26 15.48 -30.58
N SER A 19 -18.48 14.54 -31.12
CA SER A 19 -18.37 14.37 -32.58
C SER A 19 -19.27 13.22 -33.01
N SER A 20 -20.30 13.63 -33.73
CA SER A 20 -21.32 12.88 -34.44
C SER A 20 -20.72 11.89 -35.45
N LEU A 21 -21.18 10.64 -35.39
CA LEU A 21 -21.07 9.68 -36.49
C LEU A 21 -22.46 9.47 -37.12
N PRO A 22 -22.55 9.34 -38.46
CA PRO A 22 -23.80 9.38 -39.20
C PRO A 22 -24.66 8.11 -39.11
N ASP A 23 -25.97 8.35 -38.99
CA ASP A 23 -27.11 7.48 -39.26
C ASP A 23 -27.08 6.94 -40.71
N TRP A 24 -26.63 5.72 -40.92
CA TRP A 24 -27.18 4.76 -41.91
C TRP A 24 -26.29 3.51 -41.93
N ILE A 25 -26.81 2.42 -41.39
CA ILE A 25 -26.63 1.01 -41.81
C ILE A 25 -27.34 0.23 -40.70
N ALA A 26 -28.64 0.02 -40.90
CA ALA A 26 -29.30 -1.17 -40.34
C ALA A 26 -29.13 -2.28 -41.39
N PRO A 27 -29.02 -3.54 -40.95
CA PRO A 27 -30.25 -4.31 -40.94
C PRO A 27 -30.50 -5.05 -39.63
N ALA A 28 -31.79 -5.15 -39.31
CA ALA A 28 -32.35 -5.91 -38.21
C ALA A 28 -31.82 -7.36 -38.21
N SER A 29 -31.39 -7.82 -37.04
CA SER A 29 -31.26 -9.23 -36.73
C SER A 29 -31.69 -9.42 -35.28
N THR A 30 -32.94 -9.85 -35.14
CA THR A 30 -33.53 -10.40 -33.92
C THR A 30 -32.66 -11.55 -33.42
N GLN A 31 -32.05 -11.40 -32.24
CA GLN A 31 -31.56 -12.52 -31.45
C GLN A 31 -32.18 -12.49 -30.06
N ALA A 32 -32.81 -13.62 -29.74
CA ALA A 32 -33.55 -13.94 -28.54
C ALA A 32 -32.71 -13.78 -27.25
N PRO A 33 -33.35 -13.62 -26.07
CA PRO A 33 -32.64 -13.65 -24.81
C PRO A 33 -32.08 -15.07 -24.57
N ALA A 34 -30.78 -15.24 -24.76
CA ALA A 34 -30.07 -16.37 -24.20
C ALA A 34 -30.04 -16.18 -22.68
N ALA A 35 -30.80 -17.03 -21.97
CA ALA A 35 -30.71 -17.17 -20.53
C ALA A 35 -29.26 -17.48 -20.13
N SER A 36 -28.56 -16.50 -19.56
CA SER A 36 -27.29 -16.72 -18.89
C SER A 36 -27.56 -17.58 -17.65
N LYS A 37 -27.32 -18.88 -17.79
CA LYS A 37 -27.13 -19.79 -16.65
C LYS A 37 -26.11 -19.15 -15.72
N SER A 38 -26.59 -18.71 -14.55
CA SER A 38 -25.75 -18.33 -13.42
C SER A 38 -24.96 -19.58 -13.01
N ALA A 39 -23.75 -19.72 -13.54
CA ALA A 39 -22.79 -20.69 -13.03
C ALA A 39 -22.24 -20.12 -11.72
N ALA A 40 -22.60 -20.78 -10.62
CA ALA A 40 -22.08 -20.46 -9.30
C ALA A 40 -20.54 -20.37 -9.33
N PRO A 41 -19.91 -19.41 -8.64
CA PRO A 41 -18.46 -19.38 -8.53
C PRO A 41 -17.97 -20.70 -7.93
N PRO A 42 -16.83 -21.24 -8.39
CA PRO A 42 -16.26 -22.44 -7.82
C PRO A 42 -16.10 -22.24 -6.31
N ARG A 43 -16.64 -23.19 -5.55
CA ARG A 43 -16.53 -23.26 -4.09
C ARG A 43 -15.04 -23.34 -3.78
N GLN A 44 -14.43 -22.19 -3.47
CA GLN A 44 -13.06 -22.15 -2.99
C GLN A 44 -13.04 -22.93 -1.68
N VAL A 45 -12.47 -24.12 -1.74
CA VAL A 45 -12.12 -24.89 -0.55
C VAL A 45 -11.04 -24.06 0.10
N ALA A 46 -11.42 -23.28 1.11
CA ALA A 46 -10.51 -22.44 1.86
C ALA A 46 -9.47 -23.36 2.50
N SER A 47 -8.30 -23.43 1.89
CA SER A 47 -7.11 -23.98 2.50
C SER A 47 -6.84 -23.15 3.74
N VAL A 48 -7.09 -23.72 4.92
CA VAL A 48 -6.74 -23.10 6.21
C VAL A 48 -5.22 -23.17 6.33
N ALA A 49 -4.52 -22.30 5.62
CA ALA A 49 -3.14 -21.98 5.91
C ALA A 49 -3.17 -20.97 7.06
N ASN A 50 -2.79 -21.40 8.26
CA ASN A 50 -2.64 -20.53 9.44
C ASN A 50 -1.48 -19.53 9.31
N SER A 51 -1.00 -19.23 8.09
CA SER A 51 -0.20 -18.04 7.85
C SER A 51 -1.17 -16.89 7.63
N VAL A 52 -1.23 -15.96 8.58
CA VAL A 52 -1.90 -14.68 8.34
C VAL A 52 -1.13 -14.03 7.20
N ASP A 53 -1.70 -14.06 5.99
CA ASP A 53 -1.06 -13.48 4.81
C ASP A 53 -0.95 -11.97 4.99
N ASN A 54 0.22 -11.42 4.66
CA ASN A 54 0.49 -9.99 4.77
C ASN A 54 0.82 -9.47 3.36
N PRO A 55 -0.19 -9.03 2.58
CA PRO A 55 0.00 -8.68 1.18
C PRO A 55 0.98 -7.51 1.01
N THR A 56 0.93 -6.53 1.91
CA THR A 56 1.84 -5.38 1.91
C THR A 56 3.28 -5.82 2.15
N GLN A 57 3.50 -6.76 3.08
CA GLN A 57 4.81 -7.36 3.29
C GLN A 57 5.30 -8.13 2.06
N ASN A 58 4.45 -8.95 1.45
CA ASN A 58 4.80 -9.72 0.26
C ASN A 58 5.23 -8.79 -0.89
N GLN A 59 4.48 -7.71 -1.08
CA GLN A 59 4.82 -6.67 -2.04
C GLN A 59 6.16 -6.02 -1.70
N LEU A 60 6.38 -5.60 -0.45
CA LEU A 60 7.64 -4.98 -0.03
C LEU A 60 8.84 -5.90 -0.26
N MET A 61 8.70 -7.20 0.04
CA MET A 61 9.73 -8.22 -0.19
C MET A 61 10.08 -8.42 -1.67
N SER A 62 9.14 -8.14 -2.59
CA SER A 62 9.39 -8.24 -4.04
C SER A 62 10.24 -7.09 -4.60
N LEU A 63 10.43 -6.01 -3.84
CA LEU A 63 11.12 -4.81 -4.30
C LEU A 63 12.65 -4.90 -4.07
N PRO A 64 13.47 -4.23 -4.89
CA PRO A 64 14.88 -4.02 -4.60
C PRO A 64 15.09 -3.31 -3.25
N LYS A 65 16.17 -3.64 -2.54
CA LYS A 65 16.49 -3.06 -1.22
C LYS A 65 16.44 -1.54 -1.17
N ARG A 66 16.85 -0.83 -2.22
CA ARG A 66 16.77 0.64 -2.26
C ARG A 66 15.32 1.13 -2.18
N GLN A 67 14.40 0.47 -2.89
CA GLN A 67 12.98 0.80 -2.87
C GLN A 67 12.34 0.40 -1.53
N GLN A 68 12.71 -0.76 -0.98
CA GLN A 68 12.30 -1.15 0.39
C GLN A 68 12.68 -0.07 1.41
N ALA A 69 13.93 0.40 1.35
CA ALA A 69 14.42 1.44 2.26
C ALA A 69 13.66 2.75 2.12
N ALA A 70 13.34 3.15 0.88
CA ALA A 70 12.60 4.37 0.60
C ALA A 70 11.17 4.31 1.16
N ILE A 71 10.46 3.20 0.93
CA ILE A 71 9.08 3.00 1.42
C ILE A 71 9.06 2.96 2.95
N LEU A 72 9.97 2.21 3.57
CA LEU A 72 10.04 2.17 5.04
C LEU A 72 10.41 3.53 5.63
N ALA A 73 11.27 4.30 4.97
CA ALA A 73 11.62 5.64 5.42
C ALA A 73 10.48 6.65 5.26
N GLU A 74 9.66 6.50 4.22
CA GLU A 74 8.44 7.28 4.04
C GLU A 74 7.44 7.02 5.18
N ALA A 75 7.23 5.74 5.53
CA ALA A 75 6.40 5.37 6.69
C ALA A 75 6.94 5.93 8.01
N VAL A 76 8.27 5.97 8.17
CA VAL A 76 8.90 6.59 9.35
C VAL A 76 8.67 8.10 9.41
N GLY A 77 8.69 8.78 8.27
CA GLY A 77 8.67 10.24 8.23
C GLY A 77 9.89 10.85 8.92
N HIS A 78 9.70 12.00 9.59
CA HIS A 78 10.75 12.70 10.36
C HIS A 78 12.05 13.01 9.58
N GLY A 79 11.95 13.16 8.25
CA GLY A 79 13.12 13.37 7.39
C GLY A 79 14.07 12.16 7.33
N CYS A 80 13.58 10.96 7.62
CA CYS A 80 14.35 9.74 7.43
C CYS A 80 14.68 9.54 5.94
N GLN A 81 15.96 9.46 5.62
CA GLN A 81 16.41 8.95 4.34
C GLN A 81 16.90 7.52 4.57
N GLY A 82 16.08 6.53 4.18
CA GLY A 82 16.35 5.12 4.43
C GLY A 82 17.57 4.63 3.67
N VAL A 83 18.50 3.96 4.36
CA VAL A 83 19.75 3.43 3.76
C VAL A 83 19.90 1.92 3.89
N SER A 84 19.34 1.32 4.94
CA SER A 84 19.53 -0.10 5.23
C SER A 84 18.25 -0.71 5.82
N PRO A 85 17.38 -1.27 4.97
CA PRO A 85 16.20 -1.99 5.42
C PRO A 85 16.62 -3.41 5.85
N TYR A 86 15.96 -3.91 6.88
CA TYR A 86 16.21 -5.23 7.44
C TYR A 86 14.91 -5.85 7.91
N PHE A 87 14.52 -6.96 7.30
CA PHE A 87 13.36 -7.73 7.74
C PHE A 87 13.73 -8.57 8.96
N MET A 88 13.03 -8.37 10.07
CA MET A 88 13.30 -9.06 11.34
C MET A 88 12.53 -10.37 11.44
N GLY A 89 11.24 -10.36 11.09
CA GLY A 89 10.38 -11.54 11.19
C GLY A 89 8.90 -11.18 11.07
N ILE A 90 8.06 -12.21 11.16
CA ILE A 90 6.61 -12.09 11.30
C ILE A 90 6.28 -12.36 12.77
N GLY A 91 5.55 -11.45 13.41
CA GLY A 91 5.04 -11.66 14.77
C GLY A 91 3.89 -12.66 14.83
N ASP A 92 3.53 -13.09 16.03
CA ASP A 92 2.43 -14.03 16.25
C ASP A 92 1.06 -13.53 15.75
N ASP A 93 0.91 -12.20 15.63
CA ASP A 93 -0.27 -11.51 15.10
C ASP A 93 -0.28 -11.39 13.57
N GLY A 94 0.75 -11.91 12.87
CA GLY A 94 0.93 -11.78 11.44
C GLY A 94 1.55 -10.45 10.99
N SER A 95 1.91 -9.57 11.94
CA SER A 95 2.56 -8.31 11.61
C SER A 95 4.00 -8.54 11.14
N ALA A 96 4.38 -7.93 10.02
CA ALA A 96 5.75 -7.96 9.55
C ALA A 96 6.57 -6.87 10.24
N ILE A 97 7.64 -7.26 10.95
CA ILE A 97 8.52 -6.34 11.66
C ILE A 97 9.79 -6.10 10.84
N TRP A 98 10.07 -4.83 10.57
CA TRP A 98 11.27 -4.37 9.88
C TRP A 98 12.06 -3.40 10.74
N SER A 99 13.37 -3.37 10.55
CA SER A 99 14.25 -2.29 10.98
C SER A 99 14.75 -1.48 9.79
N ILE A 100 14.88 -0.17 9.94
CA ILE A 100 15.47 0.72 8.93
C ILE A 100 16.47 1.67 9.59
N ARG A 101 17.68 1.76 9.02
CA ARG A 101 18.61 2.85 9.34
C ARG A 101 18.32 4.05 8.45
N CYS A 102 18.29 5.24 9.03
CA CYS A 102 18.27 6.51 8.30
C CYS A 102 19.71 7.02 8.14
N ALA A 103 19.98 7.80 7.08
CA ALA A 103 21.31 8.35 6.79
C ALA A 103 21.95 9.14 7.94
N ARG A 104 21.13 9.76 8.82
CA ARG A 104 21.58 10.53 9.99
C ARG A 104 21.81 9.69 11.25
N GLY A 105 21.91 8.37 11.12
CA GLY A 105 22.24 7.46 12.21
C GLY A 105 21.06 7.01 13.10
N HIS A 106 19.87 7.56 12.90
CA HIS A 106 18.67 7.08 13.59
C HIS A 106 18.23 5.71 13.05
N ALA A 107 17.65 4.89 13.93
CA ALA A 107 17.11 3.59 13.59
C ALA A 107 15.71 3.41 14.15
N TRP A 108 14.86 2.77 13.34
CA TRP A 108 13.44 2.62 13.61
C TRP A 108 12.99 1.19 13.34
N ALA A 109 12.06 0.71 14.17
CA ALA A 109 11.27 -0.47 13.92
C ALA A 109 9.95 -0.04 13.25
N VAL A 110 9.57 -0.75 12.19
CA VAL A 110 8.31 -0.56 11.46
C VAL A 110 7.55 -1.88 11.52
N SER A 111 6.37 -1.86 12.11
CA SER A 111 5.42 -2.98 12.11
C SER A 111 4.39 -2.75 11.03
N ILE A 112 4.16 -3.74 10.17
CA ILE A 112 3.18 -3.71 9.09
C ILE A 112 2.11 -4.76 9.40
N SER A 113 0.90 -4.32 9.74
CA SER A 113 -0.22 -5.21 10.02
C SER A 113 -0.64 -6.01 8.78
N PRO A 114 -1.16 -7.24 8.91
CA PRO A 114 -1.54 -8.08 7.77
C PRO A 114 -2.84 -7.66 7.07
N GLY A 115 -3.47 -6.56 7.50
CA GLY A 115 -4.67 -6.04 6.85
C GLY A 115 -4.42 -5.61 5.40
N PRO A 116 -5.47 -5.50 4.56
CA PRO A 116 -5.33 -5.14 3.15
C PRO A 116 -4.73 -3.74 2.93
N ALA A 117 -4.83 -2.84 3.90
CA ALA A 117 -4.20 -1.53 3.88
C ALA A 117 -2.73 -1.55 4.32
N GLY A 118 -2.31 -2.60 5.04
CA GLY A 118 -0.96 -2.70 5.61
C GLY A 118 -0.65 -1.61 6.62
N ASP A 119 -1.56 -1.33 7.56
CA ASP A 119 -1.37 -0.28 8.56
C ASP A 119 0.00 -0.37 9.23
N THR A 120 0.67 0.77 9.35
CA THR A 120 2.05 0.81 9.83
C THR A 120 2.15 1.47 11.20
N THR A 121 2.88 0.83 12.11
CA THR A 121 3.30 1.42 13.39
C THR A 121 4.81 1.60 13.39
N VAL A 122 5.27 2.79 13.76
CA VAL A 122 6.69 3.14 13.77
C VAL A 122 7.16 3.47 15.18
N LYS A 123 8.26 2.87 15.61
CA LYS A 123 8.91 3.14 16.91
C LYS A 123 10.41 3.31 16.74
N ARG A 124 11.03 4.17 17.56
CA ARG A 124 12.50 4.19 17.64
C ARG A 124 12.98 2.85 18.16
N CYS A 125 14.13 2.40 17.67
CA CYS A 125 14.68 1.10 18.10
C CYS A 125 14.90 1.00 19.62
N THR A 126 15.22 2.11 20.29
CA THR A 126 15.34 2.15 21.76
C THR A 126 14.00 1.89 22.46
N SER A 127 12.92 2.50 21.99
CA SER A 127 11.56 2.26 22.52
C SER A 127 11.08 0.85 22.20
N PHE A 128 11.30 0.39 20.95
CA PHE A 128 10.95 -0.96 20.54
C PHE A 128 11.63 -2.03 21.41
N ALA A 129 12.93 -1.89 21.68
CA ALA A 129 13.66 -2.83 22.52
C ALA A 129 13.22 -2.79 23.99
N ALA A 130 12.86 -1.61 24.51
CA ALA A 130 12.35 -1.48 25.87
C ALA A 130 11.00 -2.18 26.06
N GLU A 131 10.14 -2.19 25.05
CA GLU A 131 8.79 -2.76 25.12
C GLU A 131 8.74 -4.25 24.80
N THR A 132 9.54 -4.70 23.83
CA THR A 132 9.46 -6.09 23.31
C THR A 132 10.59 -6.98 23.80
N HIS A 133 11.63 -6.41 24.41
CA HIS A 133 12.90 -7.08 24.70
C HIS A 133 13.64 -7.61 23.45
N LEU A 134 13.21 -7.21 22.24
CA LEU A 134 13.85 -7.56 20.98
C LEU A 134 14.74 -6.42 20.48
N SER A 135 15.91 -6.76 19.95
CA SER A 135 16.80 -5.77 19.34
C SER A 135 16.43 -5.55 17.87
N CYS A 136 16.34 -4.28 17.46
CA CYS A 136 16.33 -3.96 16.03
C CYS A 136 17.51 -4.60 15.31
N PHE A 137 17.34 -4.90 14.01
CA PHE A 137 18.33 -5.59 13.18
C PHE A 137 18.74 -6.98 13.70
N SER A 138 17.87 -7.61 14.50
CA SER A 138 17.96 -9.02 14.87
C SER A 138 16.75 -9.76 14.29
N LYS A 139 16.95 -11.03 13.91
CA LYS A 139 15.83 -11.93 13.65
C LYS A 139 15.24 -12.44 14.97
N PHE A 140 13.97 -12.81 14.91
CA PHE A 140 13.26 -13.57 15.93
C PHE A 140 12.31 -14.56 15.25
#